data_AF-A0A9Q5CCZ3-F1
#
_entry.id   AF-A0A9Q5CCZ3-F1
#
_cell.length_a   1.000
_cell.length_b   1.000
_cell.length_c   1.000
_cell.angle_alpha   90.00
_cell.angle_beta   90.00
_cell.angle_gamma   90.00
#
_symmetry.space_group_name_H-M   'P 1'
#
loop_
_entity.id
_entity.type
_entity.pdbx_description
1 polymer ?
#
loop_
_entity_poly.entity_id
_entity_poly.type
_entity_poly.pdbx_seq_one_letter_code
_entity_poly.pdbx_strand_id
1 'polypeptide(L)' 'MSYPNVLVNFRVPVALKNEFEDACKRLHMPMTAQVNLLMREFVHRQKKSRQQPDDMHEPIGFYNGMDDTL' A
#
# COMPACT_ATOMS: atom_id res chain seq x y z
N MET A 1 13.11 20.17 7.73
CA MET A 1 11.86 20.19 6.94
C MET A 1 10.77 19.54 7.78
N SER A 2 9.75 20.29 8.20
CA SER A 2 8.57 19.71 8.87
C SER A 2 7.55 19.36 7.79
N TYR A 3 7.20 18.09 7.68
CA TYR A 3 6.15 17.65 6.76
C TYR A 3 4.83 17.59 7.52
N PRO A 4 3.72 18.06 6.92
CA PRO A 4 2.42 17.96 7.57
C PRO A 4 2.01 16.50 7.73
N ASN A 5 1.43 16.15 8.88
CA ASN A 5 0.72 14.89 9.04
C ASN A 5 -0.57 14.94 8.21
N VAL A 6 -0.66 14.11 7.18
CA VAL A 6 -1.84 14.02 6.31
C VAL A 6 -2.66 12.81 6.75
N LEU A 7 -3.94 13.03 7.06
CA LEU A 7 -4.89 11.97 7.36
C LEU A 7 -5.58 11.53 6.08
N VAL A 8 -5.63 10.22 5.84
CA VAL A 8 -6.24 9.63 4.64
C VAL A 8 -7.27 8.59 5.07
N ASN A 9 -8.46 8.66 4.47
CA ASN A 9 -9.51 7.67 4.67
C ASN A 9 -9.47 6.64 3.55
N PHE A 10 -9.15 5.39 3.88
CA PHE A 10 -9.12 4.29 2.92
C PHE A 10 -10.47 3.56 2.90
N ARG A 11 -10.99 3.34 1.69
CA ARG A 11 -12.14 2.45 1.46
C ARG A 11 -11.61 1.11 0.96
N VAL A 12 -11.89 0.05 1.71
CA VAL A 12 -11.51 -1.32 1.37
C VAL A 12 -12.70 -2.26 1.58
N PRO A 13 -12.75 -3.41 0.88
CA PRO A 13 -13.78 -4.42 1.14
C PRO A 13 -13.83 -4.82 2.61
N VAL A 14 -15.04 -5.05 3.13
CA VAL A 14 -15.25 -5.38 4.55
C VAL A 14 -14.50 -6.65 4.94
N ALA A 15 -14.53 -7.68 4.09
CA ALA A 15 -13.81 -8.93 4.34
C ALA A 15 -12.30 -8.69 4.54
N LEU A 16 -11.68 -7.91 3.64
CA LEU A 16 -10.26 -7.57 3.72
C LEU A 16 -9.93 -6.76 4.99
N LYS A 17 -10.81 -5.82 5.37
CA LYS A 17 -10.65 -5.05 6.61
C LYS A 17 -10.64 -5.96 7.83
N ASN A 18 -11.57 -6.92 7.89
CA ASN A 18 -11.69 -7.84 9.03
C ASN A 18 -10.44 -8.72 9.16
N GLU A 19 -9.98 -9.32 8.06
CA GLU A 19 -8.75 -10.11 8.05
C GLU A 19 -7.53 -9.29 8.48
N PHE A 20 -7.44 -8.05 8.00
CA PHE A 20 -6.37 -7.13 8.38
C PHE A 20 -6.42 -6.75 9.86
N GLU A 21 -7.60 -6.49 10.40
CA GLU A 21 -7.79 -6.22 11.82
C GLU A 21 -7.37 -7.41 12.69
N ASP A 22 -7.74 -8.63 12.30
CA ASP A 22 -7.34 -9.84 13.01
C ASP A 22 -5.82 -10.06 12.97
N ALA A 23 -5.18 -9.77 11.84
CA ALA A 23 -3.72 -9.81 11.74
C ALA A 23 -3.06 -8.78 12.67
N CYS A 24 -3.59 -7.55 12.71
CA CYS A 24 -3.10 -6.49 13.59
C CYS A 24 -3.25 -6.86 15.08
N LYS A 25 -4.37 -7.49 15.46
CA LYS A 25 -4.61 -8.00 16.82
C LYS A 25 -3.57 -9.04 17.23
N ARG A 26 -3.27 -10.01 16.35
CA ARG A 26 -2.24 -11.04 16.61
C ARG A 26 -0.84 -10.44 16.78
N LEU A 27 -0.55 -9.36 16.06
CA LEU A 27 0.74 -8.65 16.12
C LEU A 27 0.81 -7.60 17.24
N HIS A 28 -0.26 -7.43 18.02
CA HIS A 28 -0.39 -6.36 19.03
C HIS A 28 -0.06 -4.96 18.46
N MET A 29 -0.46 -4.71 17.22
CA MET A 29 -0.18 -3.45 16.53
C MET A 29 -1.47 -2.73 16.13
N PRO A 30 -1.56 -1.39 16.26
CA PRO A 30 -2.67 -0.63 15.73
C PRO A 30 -2.76 -0.72 14.21
N MET A 31 -3.97 -0.85 13.66
CA MET A 31 -4.21 -0.90 12.20
C MET A 31 -3.55 0.26 11.46
N THR A 32 -3.66 1.48 11.97
CA THR A 32 -3.05 2.68 11.36
C THR A 32 -1.52 2.57 11.27
N ALA A 33 -0.87 2.03 12.30
CA ALA A 33 0.58 1.85 12.30
C ALA A 33 1.00 0.82 11.25
N GLN A 34 0.30 -0.31 11.20
CA GLN A 34 0.57 -1.37 10.23
C GLN A 34 0.34 -0.91 8.78
N VAL A 35 -0.74 -0.15 8.50
CA VAL A 35 -0.97 0.43 7.17
C VAL A 35 0.15 1.40 6.79
N ASN A 36 0.59 2.26 7.72
CA ASN A 36 1.69 3.18 7.45
C ASN A 36 3.00 2.44 7.13
N LEU A 37 3.28 1.33 7.80
CA LEU A 37 4.44 0.49 7.52
C LEU A 37 4.34 -0.15 6.13
N LEU A 38 3.19 -0.75 5.80
CA LEU A 38 2.94 -1.36 4.50
C LEU A 38 3.08 -0.35 3.35
N MET A 39 2.52 0.85 3.51
CA MET A 39 2.63 1.92 2.51
C MET A 39 4.08 2.38 2.32
N ARG A 40 4.84 2.53 3.40
CA ARG A 40 6.27 2.89 3.34
C ARG A 40 7.08 1.82 2.61
N GLU A 41 6.81 0.55 2.93
CA GLU A 41 7.49 -0.57 2.31
C GLU A 41 7.16 -0.69 0.82
N PHE A 42 5.89 -0.55 0.45
CA PHE A 42 5.44 -0.55 -0.94
C PHE A 42 6.16 0.53 -1.76
N VAL A 43 6.15 1.78 -1.26
CA VAL A 43 6.83 2.90 -1.93
C VAL A 43 8.35 2.67 -2.01
N HIS A 44 8.95 2.11 -0.96
CA HIS A 44 10.38 1.79 -0.97
C HIS A 44 10.72 0.75 -2.03
N ARG A 45 9.95 -0.35 -2.10
CA ARG A 45 10.10 -1.41 -3.11
C ARG A 45 9.93 -0.86 -4.53
N GLN A 46 8.93 -0.01 -4.76
CA GLN A 46 8.73 0.64 -6.06
C GLN A 46 9.86 1.59 -6.46
N LYS A 47 10.39 2.38 -5.51
CA LYS A 47 11.55 3.23 -5.80
C LYS A 47 12.77 2.41 -6.17
N LYS A 48 12.98 1.26 -5.52
CA LYS A 48 14.08 0.34 -5.82
C LYS A 48 13.91 -0.31 -7.19
N SER A 49 12.71 -0.71 -7.58
CA SER A 49 12.46 -1.29 -8.92
C SER A 49 12.71 -0.26 -10.03
N ARG A 50 12.29 1.00 -9.84
CA ARG A 50 12.51 2.10 -10.79
C ARG A 50 13.95 2.58 -10.94
N GLN A 51 14.86 2.18 -10.04
CA GLN A 51 16.29 2.48 -10.18
C GLN A 51 16.98 1.55 -11.21
N GLN A 52 16.27 0.57 -11.78
CA GLN A 52 16.71 -0.09 -13.00
C GLN A 52 16.45 0.83 -14.21
N PRO A 53 17.44 1.04 -15.09
CA PRO A 53 17.44 2.13 -16.07
C PRO A 53 16.36 2.05 -17.16
N ASP A 54 15.61 0.96 -17.27
CA ASP A 54 14.67 0.72 -18.38
C ASP A 54 13.24 1.23 -18.11
N ASP A 55 12.90 1.61 -16.86
CA ASP A 55 11.50 1.65 -16.42
C ASP A 55 11.06 3.01 -15.80
N MET A 56 11.75 4.08 -16.18
CA MET A 56 11.56 5.42 -15.58
C MET A 56 10.24 6.10 -15.96
N HIS A 57 9.41 5.51 -16.82
CA HIS A 57 8.18 6.14 -17.35
C HIS A 57 6.87 5.41 -17.04
N GLU A 58 6.90 4.22 -16.43
CA GLU A 58 5.62 3.53 -16.15
C GLU A 58 4.89 4.13 -14.94
N PRO A 59 3.60 4.49 -15.09
CA PRO A 59 2.78 4.96 -13.99
C PRO A 59 2.70 3.90 -12.88
N ILE A 60 2.45 4.34 -11.65
CA ILE A 60 2.31 3.44 -10.52
C ILE A 60 1.11 2.51 -10.80
N GLY A 61 1.38 1.25 -11.12
CA GLY A 61 0.37 0.22 -11.36
C GLY A 61 -0.42 -0.08 -10.08
N PHE A 62 -1.40 0.77 -9.76
CA PHE A 62 -2.40 0.49 -8.73
C PHE A 62 -3.50 -0.46 -9.24
N TYR A 63 -3.62 -0.60 -10.56
CA TYR A 63 -4.58 -1.48 -11.24
C TYR A 63 -3.81 -2.44 -12.16
N ASN A 64 -3.53 -3.64 -11.67
CA ASN A 64 -3.22 -4.78 -12.54
C ASN A 64 -4.30 -5.83 -12.30
N GLY A 65 -5.14 -6.09 -13.31
CA GLY A 65 -6.04 -7.25 -13.36
C GLY A 65 -7.53 -6.96 -13.39
N MET A 66 -8.00 -6.12 -14.31
CA MET A 66 -9.32 -6.31 -14.94
C MET A 66 -9.11 -6.18 -16.45
N ASP A 67 -8.37 -7.14 -16.99
CA ASP A 67 -8.41 -7.48 -18.40
C ASP A 67 -8.76 -8.97 -18.49
N ASP A 68 -9.93 -9.32 -17.93
CA ASP A 68 -10.67 -10.51 -18.37
C ASP A 68 -11.40 -10.09 -19.64
N THR A 69 -10.73 -10.23 -20.77
CA THR A 69 -11.36 -10.20 -22.09
C THR A 69 -12.19 -11.47 -22.26
N LEU A 70 -13.51 -11.32 -22.16
CA LEU A 70 -14.52 -12.28 -22.59
C LEU A 70 -14.77 -12.14 -24.09
#